data_AF-A0A409YDB7-F1
#
_entry.id   AF-A0A409YDB7-F1
#
_cell.length_a   1.000
_cell.length_b   1.000
_cell.length_c   1.000
_cell.angle_alpha   90.00
_cell.angle_beta   90.00
_cell.angle_gamma   90.00
#
_symmetry.space_group_name_H-M   'P 1'
#
loop_
_entity.id
_entity.type
_entity.pdbx_description
1 polymer ?
#
loop_
_entity_poly.entity_id
_entity_poly.type
_entity_poly.pdbx_seq_one_letter_code
_entity_poly.pdbx_strand_id
1 'polypeptide(L)'
;MGHFLPELPEYLIEWILKQQMFWVATSPLSEDGHVNISPKGIQGTFHVVNSRRVWYEDLSGTGAETVAHIRENGRITILFHAFEGPARIVRLYGKGFFHEIGSPEYEALLPPNKRIPGSRAIIGLDIFKVGTTCGYAVPYYNFVGHRSQLVDWAAKKELADIDDAASSSASLTVSSPEQTSQDPTSPPSYDIKGMKYWWVTRNMRSLDGLPAFSADIGRTFKFAISFPFGRSYQKATSQAAVTSVTYSSPALPANTIRSSPTKDAIAIDSDFIPTQQLYQSLHAWLITILPFIFIFILGILLGRGYDQYLSTSSPLSFATHRAERSVASALVSKSMRS
;
A
#
# COMPACT_ATOMS: atom_id res chain seq x y z
N MET A 1 -23.42 8.30 -4.79
CA MET A 1 -22.48 9.31 -5.34
C MET A 1 -21.66 9.86 -4.18
N GLY A 2 -20.36 10.11 -4.35
CA GLY A 2 -19.54 10.72 -3.28
C GLY A 2 -19.92 12.19 -3.06
N HIS A 3 -19.80 12.67 -1.83
CA HIS A 3 -19.98 14.08 -1.50
C HIS A 3 -18.62 14.77 -1.47
N PHE A 4 -18.53 15.97 -2.04
CA PHE A 4 -17.28 16.74 -2.06
C PHE A 4 -17.42 18.03 -1.27
N LEU A 5 -16.39 18.35 -0.50
CA LEU A 5 -16.29 19.53 0.33
C LEU A 5 -15.05 20.34 -0.09
N PRO A 6 -15.10 21.68 -0.01
CA PRO A 6 -13.97 22.54 -0.37
C PRO A 6 -12.84 22.53 0.67
N GLU A 7 -13.12 22.07 1.89
CA GLU A 7 -12.18 21.96 3.01
C GLU A 7 -12.64 20.87 3.99
N LEU A 8 -11.79 20.54 4.96
CA LEU A 8 -12.01 19.52 5.97
C LEU A 8 -12.84 20.08 7.14
N PRO A 9 -14.13 19.70 7.29
CA PRO A 9 -14.96 20.17 8.38
C PRO A 9 -14.59 19.51 9.71
N GLU A 10 -14.92 20.18 10.82
CA GLU A 10 -14.54 19.76 12.18
C GLU A 10 -14.94 18.30 12.50
N TYR A 11 -16.17 17.90 12.16
CA TYR A 11 -16.63 16.53 12.42
C TYR A 11 -15.82 15.44 11.69
N LEU A 12 -15.17 15.79 10.57
CA LEU A 12 -14.25 14.88 9.88
C LEU A 12 -12.85 14.95 10.47
N ILE A 13 -12.39 16.10 10.98
CA ILE A 13 -11.14 16.23 11.73
C ILE A 13 -11.17 15.29 12.94
N GLU A 14 -12.21 15.41 13.76
CA GLU A 14 -12.41 14.55 14.94
C GLU A 14 -12.44 13.07 14.58
N TRP A 15 -13.07 12.71 13.46
CA TRP A 15 -13.16 11.32 13.01
C TRP A 15 -11.83 10.79 12.48
N ILE A 16 -11.10 11.59 11.68
CA ILE A 16 -9.79 11.23 11.12
C ILE A 16 -8.77 11.00 12.23
N LEU A 17 -8.73 11.86 13.26
CA LEU A 17 -7.77 11.75 14.36
C LEU A 17 -7.98 10.50 15.23
N LYS A 18 -9.13 9.83 15.13
CA LYS A 18 -9.42 8.55 15.80
C LYS A 18 -8.95 7.33 15.02
N GLN A 19 -8.59 7.49 13.74
CA GLN A 19 -8.20 6.35 12.90
C GLN A 19 -6.80 5.86 13.26
N GLN A 20 -6.64 4.54 13.30
CA GLN A 20 -5.36 3.87 13.63
C GLN A 20 -4.40 3.81 12.45
N MET A 21 -4.90 4.01 11.22
CA MET A 21 -4.09 4.05 10.01
C MET A 21 -4.72 4.94 8.95
N PHE A 22 -3.90 5.32 7.97
CA PHE A 22 -4.30 6.01 6.76
C PHE A 22 -3.46 5.53 5.58
N TRP A 23 -3.88 5.88 4.38
CA TRP A 23 -3.24 5.48 3.14
C TRP A 23 -2.77 6.71 2.39
N VAL A 24 -1.54 6.66 1.89
CA VAL A 24 -0.96 7.73 1.09
C VAL A 24 -0.77 7.22 -0.32
N ALA A 25 -1.39 7.88 -1.29
CA ALA A 25 -1.23 7.59 -2.71
C ALA A 25 -0.49 8.72 -3.41
N THR A 26 0.48 8.38 -4.25
CA THR A 26 1.29 9.32 -5.06
C THR A 26 1.64 8.67 -6.39
N SER A 27 2.04 9.46 -7.39
CA SER A 27 2.40 8.93 -8.71
C SER A 27 3.38 9.87 -9.42
N PRO A 28 4.36 9.32 -10.14
CA PRO A 28 5.29 10.09 -10.96
C PRO A 28 4.60 10.58 -12.24
N LEU A 29 5.18 11.57 -12.93
CA LEU A 29 4.65 12.08 -14.20
C LEU A 29 4.84 11.11 -15.36
N SER A 30 5.88 10.29 -15.30
CA SER A 30 6.17 9.28 -16.32
C SER A 30 5.01 8.30 -16.48
N GLU A 31 4.62 8.03 -17.73
CA GLU A 31 3.61 7.01 -18.07
C GLU A 31 4.07 5.60 -17.69
N ASP A 32 5.39 5.34 -17.73
CA ASP A 32 6.00 4.07 -17.34
C ASP A 32 6.32 3.99 -15.84
N GLY A 33 6.09 5.09 -15.09
CA GLY A 33 6.36 5.14 -13.66
C GLY A 33 5.24 4.50 -12.83
N HIS A 34 5.57 4.09 -11.60
CA HIS A 34 4.66 3.31 -10.78
C HIS A 34 3.81 4.17 -9.84
N VAL A 35 2.50 3.95 -9.83
CA VAL A 35 1.62 4.52 -8.79
C VAL A 35 1.96 3.88 -7.45
N ASN A 36 2.34 4.69 -6.47
CA ASN A 36 2.64 4.24 -5.13
C ASN A 36 1.44 4.40 -4.20
N ILE A 37 1.17 3.37 -3.39
CA ILE A 37 0.22 3.42 -2.28
C ILE A 37 0.88 2.82 -1.02
N SER A 38 0.83 3.54 0.10
CA SER A 38 1.46 3.09 1.34
C SER A 38 0.55 3.29 2.54
N PRO A 39 0.28 2.23 3.34
CA PRO A 39 -0.36 2.41 4.64
C PRO A 39 0.61 3.05 5.63
N LYS A 40 0.09 3.94 6.47
CA LYS A 40 0.78 4.62 7.56
C LYS A 40 -0.08 4.45 8.80
N GLY A 41 0.51 4.15 9.96
CA GLY A 41 -0.30 3.73 11.12
C GLY A 41 0.42 3.71 12.45
N ILE A 42 1.34 4.66 12.66
CA ILE A 42 1.94 4.88 13.98
C ILE A 42 1.17 5.98 14.67
N GLN A 43 0.67 5.71 15.87
CA GLN A 43 -0.14 6.63 16.62
C GLN A 43 0.60 7.97 16.85
N GLY A 44 -0.13 9.07 16.73
CA GLY A 44 0.41 10.40 16.99
C GLY A 44 1.31 10.97 15.89
N THR A 45 1.38 10.31 14.72
CA THR A 45 2.15 10.80 13.56
C THR A 45 1.34 11.65 12.60
N PHE A 46 0.00 11.63 12.65
CA PHE A 46 -0.85 12.43 11.75
C PHE A 46 -1.40 13.65 12.48
N HIS A 47 -1.28 14.82 11.85
CA HIS A 47 -1.60 16.11 12.44
C HIS A 47 -2.44 16.97 11.50
N VAL A 48 -3.42 17.67 12.07
CA VAL A 48 -4.24 18.64 11.36
C VAL A 48 -3.84 20.04 11.81
N VAL A 49 -3.45 20.91 10.87
CA VAL A 49 -3.07 22.31 11.15
C VAL A 49 -4.31 23.19 11.14
N ASN A 50 -5.15 23.02 10.13
CA ASN A 50 -6.45 23.68 9.97
C ASN A 50 -7.30 22.90 8.95
N SER A 51 -8.48 23.41 8.59
CA SER A 51 -9.39 22.77 7.62
C SER A 51 -8.78 22.56 6.21
N ARG A 52 -7.65 23.20 5.90
CA ARG A 52 -7.00 23.17 4.59
C ARG A 52 -5.58 22.61 4.60
N ARG A 53 -5.03 22.25 5.76
CA ARG A 53 -3.65 21.77 5.84
C ARG A 53 -3.50 20.68 6.88
N VAL A 54 -2.88 19.58 6.46
CA VAL A 54 -2.51 18.44 7.31
C VAL A 54 -1.06 18.07 7.03
N TRP A 55 -0.45 17.35 7.97
CA TRP A 55 0.85 16.73 7.76
C TRP A 55 0.98 15.44 8.56
N TYR A 56 1.94 14.61 8.19
CA TYR A 56 2.33 13.45 8.97
C TYR A 56 3.84 13.29 9.05
N GLU A 57 4.28 12.68 10.14
CA GLU A 57 5.67 12.29 10.37
C GLU A 57 6.00 11.06 9.51
N ASP A 58 6.89 11.21 8.52
CA ASP A 58 7.35 10.11 7.68
C ASP A 58 8.54 9.42 8.34
N LEU A 59 8.30 8.19 8.79
CA LEU A 59 9.34 7.33 9.33
C LEU A 59 10.04 6.54 8.23
N SER A 60 11.30 6.23 8.50
CA SER A 60 12.23 5.62 7.56
C SER A 60 11.86 4.18 7.25
N GLY A 61 11.57 3.92 5.98
CA GLY A 61 11.50 2.59 5.40
C GLY A 61 12.53 2.43 4.29
N THR A 62 12.31 1.45 3.42
CA THR A 62 13.11 1.26 2.20
C THR A 62 12.72 2.23 1.09
N GLY A 63 11.43 2.51 0.92
CA GLY A 63 10.94 3.38 -0.16
C GLY A 63 11.05 4.87 0.16
N ALA A 64 11.14 5.68 -0.90
CA ALA A 64 11.14 7.15 -0.84
C ALA A 64 10.16 7.79 -1.85
N GLU A 65 9.26 6.98 -2.43
CA GLU A 65 8.32 7.35 -3.50
C GLU A 65 7.52 8.62 -3.20
N THR A 66 6.93 8.72 -2.01
CA THR A 66 6.07 9.86 -1.68
C THR A 66 6.84 11.19 -1.79
N VAL A 67 8.07 11.23 -1.27
CA VAL A 67 8.88 12.46 -1.33
C VAL A 67 9.34 12.72 -2.75
N ALA A 68 9.77 11.68 -3.48
CA ALA A 68 10.18 11.81 -4.88
C ALA A 68 9.05 12.36 -5.77
N HIS A 69 7.84 11.80 -5.67
CA HIS A 69 6.68 12.24 -6.44
C HIS A 69 6.21 13.64 -6.01
N ILE A 70 6.26 13.96 -4.71
CA ILE A 70 5.93 15.31 -4.25
C ILE A 70 6.93 16.33 -4.80
N ARG A 71 8.23 16.02 -4.76
CA ARG A 71 9.27 16.87 -5.31
C ARG A 71 9.09 17.09 -6.81
N GLU A 72 8.77 16.04 -7.56
CA GLU A 72 8.58 16.14 -9.01
C GLU A 72 7.31 16.94 -9.35
N ASN A 73 6.18 16.57 -8.76
CA ASN A 73 4.87 17.03 -9.25
C ASN A 73 3.86 17.38 -8.14
N GLY A 74 4.14 17.06 -6.88
CA GLY A 74 3.31 17.43 -5.73
C GLY A 74 1.96 16.71 -5.66
N ARG A 75 1.70 15.68 -6.48
CA ARG A 75 0.42 14.97 -6.47
C ARG A 75 0.40 13.92 -5.35
N ILE A 76 -0.53 14.10 -4.43
CA ILE A 76 -0.74 13.22 -3.28
C ILE A 76 -2.22 13.18 -2.93
N THR A 77 -2.68 12.01 -2.49
CA THR A 77 -3.99 11.82 -1.87
C THR A 77 -3.82 11.06 -0.56
N ILE A 78 -4.46 11.54 0.50
CA ILE A 78 -4.52 10.84 1.78
C ILE A 78 -5.91 10.26 1.95
N LEU A 79 -6.01 8.97 2.24
CA LEU A 79 -7.27 8.26 2.42
C LEU A 79 -7.38 7.68 3.83
N PHE A 80 -8.56 7.86 4.41
CA PHE A 80 -9.01 7.23 5.64
C PHE A 80 -10.25 6.39 5.35
N HIS A 81 -10.42 5.28 6.06
CA HIS A 81 -11.67 4.54 6.05
C HIS A 81 -11.96 3.91 7.41
N ALA A 82 -13.24 3.75 7.71
CA ALA A 82 -13.71 3.14 8.94
C ALA A 82 -13.47 1.62 8.89
N PHE A 83 -12.74 1.12 9.88
CA PHE A 83 -12.64 -0.31 10.18
C PHE A 83 -13.66 -0.76 11.25
N GLU A 84 -14.24 0.20 11.96
CA GLU A 84 -15.21 0.00 13.03
C GLU A 84 -16.31 1.07 12.95
N GLY A 85 -17.47 0.79 13.57
CA GLY A 85 -18.59 1.74 13.61
C GLY A 85 -19.21 2.01 12.22
N PRO A 86 -19.86 3.18 12.02
CA PRO A 86 -20.51 3.49 10.75
C PRO A 86 -19.52 3.54 9.58
N ALA A 87 -19.85 2.86 8.48
CA ALA A 87 -19.03 2.84 7.28
C ALA A 87 -18.79 4.26 6.74
N ARG A 88 -17.52 4.56 6.44
CA ARG A 88 -17.08 5.87 5.92
C ARG A 88 -15.73 5.73 5.23
N ILE A 89 -15.57 6.44 4.12
CA ILE A 89 -14.29 6.67 3.47
C ILE A 89 -14.13 8.18 3.27
N VAL A 90 -12.97 8.73 3.63
CA VAL A 90 -12.60 10.13 3.42
C VAL A 90 -11.31 10.19 2.61
N ARG A 91 -11.29 11.03 1.58
CA ARG A 91 -10.11 11.32 0.75
C ARG A 91 -9.79 12.80 0.84
N LEU A 92 -8.54 13.12 1.15
CA LEU A 92 -8.00 14.46 1.12
C LEU A 92 -7.18 14.60 -0.15
N TYR A 93 -7.62 15.49 -1.04
CA TYR A 93 -6.93 15.83 -2.28
C TYR A 93 -6.26 17.19 -2.12
N GLY A 94 -5.00 17.26 -2.52
CA GLY A 94 -4.20 18.44 -2.28
C GLY A 94 -2.89 18.48 -3.05
N LYS A 95 -2.15 19.57 -2.84
CA LYS A 95 -0.75 19.69 -3.26
C LYS A 95 0.14 19.29 -2.09
N GLY A 96 1.02 18.33 -2.32
CA GLY A 96 1.96 17.86 -1.32
C GLY A 96 3.12 18.83 -1.12
N PHE A 97 3.64 18.84 0.10
CA PHE A 97 4.93 19.44 0.46
C PHE A 97 5.67 18.50 1.41
N PHE A 98 6.97 18.74 1.62
CA PHE A 98 7.73 18.02 2.63
C PHE A 98 8.84 18.88 3.22
N HIS A 99 9.27 18.53 4.42
CA HIS A 99 10.42 19.12 5.10
C HIS A 99 11.34 17.99 5.55
N GLU A 100 12.60 18.02 5.13
CA GLU A 100 13.59 17.00 5.48
C GLU A 100 14.06 17.19 6.92
N ILE A 101 14.43 16.09 7.59
CA ILE A 101 15.02 16.17 8.92
C ILE A 101 16.27 17.07 8.92
N GLY A 102 16.37 17.95 9.93
CA GLY A 102 17.43 18.95 10.04
C GLY A 102 17.17 20.25 9.27
N SER A 103 16.09 20.35 8.49
CA SER A 103 15.64 21.64 7.94
C SER A 103 14.97 22.50 9.03
N PRO A 104 15.06 23.85 8.96
CA PRO A 104 14.41 24.72 9.93
C PRO A 104 12.90 24.48 10.05
N GLU A 105 12.22 24.19 8.95
CA GLU A 105 10.79 23.92 8.89
C GLU A 105 10.43 22.61 9.58
N TYR A 106 11.26 21.57 9.43
CA TYR A 106 11.10 20.31 10.14
C TYR A 106 11.24 20.52 11.65
N GLU A 107 12.32 21.17 12.09
CA GLU A 107 12.59 21.39 13.53
C GLU A 107 11.52 22.25 14.21
N ALA A 108 10.94 23.22 13.48
CA ALA A 108 9.87 24.07 13.98
C ALA A 108 8.59 23.29 14.29
N LEU A 109 8.28 22.27 13.49
CA LEU A 109 7.09 21.44 13.66
C LEU A 109 7.33 20.25 14.59
N LEU A 110 8.49 19.61 14.46
CA LEU A 110 8.82 18.35 15.11
C LEU A 110 10.26 18.37 15.65
N PRO A 111 10.47 19.06 16.79
CA PRO A 111 11.80 19.16 17.41
C PRO A 111 12.31 17.78 17.89
N PRO A 112 13.63 17.65 18.18
CA PRO A 112 14.27 16.36 18.41
C PRO A 112 13.70 15.56 19.60
N ASN A 113 13.08 16.22 20.57
CA ASN A 113 12.46 15.60 21.75
C ASN A 113 11.02 15.11 21.53
N LYS A 114 10.40 15.46 20.39
CA LYS A 114 9.02 15.07 20.06
C LYS A 114 8.93 14.05 18.93
N ARG A 115 9.93 13.99 18.04
CA ARG A 115 9.97 13.03 16.94
C ARG A 115 10.06 11.58 17.44
N ILE A 116 9.65 10.67 16.59
CA ILE A 116 9.80 9.23 16.79
C ILE A 116 11.13 8.78 16.15
N PRO A 117 11.82 7.77 16.71
CA PRO A 117 12.97 7.17 16.06
C PRO A 117 12.68 6.77 14.61
N GLY A 118 13.61 7.12 13.72
CA GLY A 118 13.50 6.89 12.28
C GLY A 118 12.75 7.97 11.53
N SER A 119 12.28 9.03 12.18
CA SER A 119 11.75 10.20 11.48
C SER A 119 12.77 10.74 10.48
N ARG A 120 12.36 10.93 9.23
CA ARG A 120 13.26 11.45 8.17
C ARG A 120 12.69 12.66 7.45
N ALA A 121 11.38 12.84 7.51
CA ALA A 121 10.71 14.00 6.93
C ALA A 121 9.34 14.22 7.58
N ILE A 122 8.85 15.44 7.42
CA ILE A 122 7.42 15.75 7.52
C ILE A 122 6.87 15.77 6.10
N ILE A 123 5.76 15.09 5.88
CA ILE A 123 5.04 15.13 4.60
C ILE A 123 3.69 15.79 4.84
N GLY A 124 3.44 16.88 4.12
CA GLY A 124 2.25 17.70 4.25
C GLY A 124 1.37 17.71 3.02
N LEU A 125 0.14 18.17 3.21
CA LEU A 125 -0.88 18.29 2.17
C LEU A 125 -1.66 19.60 2.33
N ASP A 126 -1.60 20.43 1.30
CA ASP A 126 -2.48 21.59 1.13
C ASP A 126 -3.77 21.16 0.42
N ILE A 127 -4.85 21.07 1.19
CA ILE A 127 -6.13 20.51 0.77
C ILE A 127 -6.87 21.52 -0.10
N PHE A 128 -7.19 21.11 -1.33
CA PHE A 128 -8.12 21.85 -2.20
C PHE A 128 -9.48 21.15 -2.32
N LYS A 129 -9.59 19.87 -1.93
CA LYS A 129 -10.86 19.12 -1.99
C LYS A 129 -10.87 17.94 -1.03
N VAL A 130 -12.01 17.73 -0.39
CA VAL A 130 -12.28 16.54 0.44
C VAL A 130 -13.40 15.74 -0.21
N GLY A 131 -13.21 14.44 -0.38
CA GLY A 131 -14.24 13.53 -0.91
C GLY A 131 -14.68 12.52 0.14
N THR A 132 -15.98 12.36 0.33
CA THR A 132 -16.56 11.37 1.25
C THR A 132 -17.44 10.37 0.50
N THR A 133 -17.34 9.10 0.87
CA THR A 133 -18.15 8.01 0.31
C THR A 133 -18.54 7.02 1.41
N CYS A 134 -19.68 6.32 1.26
CA CYS A 134 -20.24 5.49 2.32
C CYS A 134 -19.42 4.24 2.65
N GLY A 135 -18.78 3.59 1.67
CA GLY A 135 -17.90 2.44 1.93
C GLY A 135 -18.61 1.18 2.45
N TYR A 136 -19.89 0.95 2.11
CA TYR A 136 -20.67 -0.19 2.63
C TYR A 136 -20.10 -1.59 2.35
N ALA A 137 -19.20 -1.72 1.39
CA ALA A 137 -18.50 -2.97 1.08
C ALA A 137 -17.17 -3.14 1.84
N VAL A 138 -16.71 -2.11 2.59
CA VAL A 138 -15.50 -2.19 3.41
C VAL A 138 -15.81 -3.03 4.65
N PRO A 139 -15.08 -4.12 4.90
CA PRO A 139 -15.37 -5.00 6.02
C PRO A 139 -14.91 -4.40 7.35
N TYR A 140 -15.52 -4.90 8.43
CA TYR A 140 -15.11 -4.59 9.79
C TYR A 140 -13.79 -5.30 10.14
N TYR A 141 -12.97 -4.63 10.95
CA TYR A 141 -11.79 -5.22 11.57
C TYR A 141 -11.68 -4.78 13.02
N ASN A 142 -11.20 -5.69 13.88
CA ASN A 142 -10.91 -5.39 15.27
C ASN A 142 -9.45 -4.93 15.40
N PHE A 143 -9.23 -3.73 15.95
CA PHE A 143 -7.89 -3.27 16.27
C PHE A 143 -7.34 -4.00 17.49
N VAL A 144 -6.19 -4.65 17.34
CA VAL A 144 -5.50 -5.38 18.41
C VAL A 144 -4.34 -4.56 19.02
N GLY A 145 -3.64 -3.76 18.19
CA GLY A 145 -2.51 -2.95 18.61
C GLY A 145 -1.57 -2.57 17.46
N HIS A 146 -0.64 -1.64 17.71
CA HIS A 146 0.41 -1.23 16.78
C HIS A 146 1.64 -2.15 16.88
N ARG A 147 2.40 -2.18 15.79
CA ARG A 147 3.69 -2.86 15.66
C ARG A 147 4.82 -1.94 16.13
N SER A 148 5.79 -2.47 16.88
CA SER A 148 6.95 -1.70 17.36
C SER A 148 8.20 -1.82 16.47
N GLN A 149 8.25 -2.82 15.59
CA GLN A 149 9.45 -3.23 14.88
C GLN A 149 10.16 -2.09 14.15
N LEU A 150 9.39 -1.19 13.51
CA LEU A 150 9.95 -0.06 12.76
C LEU A 150 10.68 0.92 13.70
N VAL A 151 10.05 1.25 14.83
CA VAL A 151 10.58 2.19 15.81
C VAL A 151 11.77 1.58 16.54
N ASP A 152 11.68 0.32 16.94
CA ASP A 152 12.76 -0.40 17.63
C ASP A 152 13.99 -0.55 16.74
N TRP A 153 13.79 -0.87 15.45
CA TRP A 153 14.87 -0.94 14.46
C TRP A 153 15.52 0.42 14.27
N ALA A 154 14.72 1.48 14.13
CA ALA A 154 15.23 2.82 13.93
C ALA A 154 16.01 3.34 15.14
N ALA A 155 15.50 3.10 16.36
CA ALA A 155 16.17 3.49 17.59
C ALA A 155 17.58 2.87 17.71
N LYS A 156 17.72 1.58 17.35
CA LYS A 156 19.04 0.91 17.35
C LYS A 156 20.03 1.55 16.38
N LYS A 157 19.55 2.00 15.21
CA LYS A 157 20.40 2.68 14.22
C LYS A 157 20.80 4.09 14.67
N GLU A 158 19.88 4.83 15.26
CA GLU A 158 20.20 6.16 15.81
C GLU A 158 21.18 6.06 16.99
N LEU A 159 21.09 5.01 17.81
CA LEU A 159 22.09 4.75 18.85
C LEU A 159 23.48 4.55 18.26
N ALA A 160 23.61 3.81 17.15
CA ALA A 160 24.90 3.67 16.46
C ALA A 160 25.46 5.02 15.99
N ASP A 161 24.62 5.91 15.46
CA ASP A 161 25.05 7.26 15.07
C ASP A 161 25.50 8.11 16.28
N ILE A 162 24.89 7.91 17.46
CA ILE A 162 25.28 8.59 18.71
C ILE A 162 26.65 8.07 19.19
N ASP A 163 26.83 6.76 19.20
CA ASP A 163 28.07 6.11 19.66
C ASP A 163 29.27 6.46 18.76
N ASP A 164 29.05 6.52 17.43
CA ASP A 164 30.06 6.95 16.46
C ASP A 164 30.49 8.41 16.67
N ALA A 165 29.53 9.30 16.90
CA ALA A 165 29.81 10.71 17.21
C ALA A 165 30.58 10.87 18.52
N ALA A 166 30.24 10.10 19.55
CA ALA A 166 30.95 10.11 20.83
C ALA A 166 32.40 9.62 20.68
N SER A 167 32.62 8.52 19.96
CA SER A 167 33.94 7.93 19.72
C SER A 167 34.87 8.85 18.91
N SER A 168 34.30 9.55 17.92
CA SER A 168 35.02 10.56 17.13
C SER A 168 35.44 11.75 17.98
N SER A 169 34.57 12.22 18.89
CA SER A 169 34.88 13.33 19.80
C SER A 169 35.93 12.97 20.87
N ALA A 170 35.95 11.73 21.35
CA ALA A 170 36.94 11.25 22.31
C ALA A 170 38.34 11.11 21.67
N SER A 171 38.42 10.66 20.42
CA SER A 171 39.68 10.50 19.69
C SER A 171 40.39 11.84 19.39
N LEU A 172 39.65 12.95 19.36
CA LEU A 172 40.18 14.30 19.16
C LEU A 172 40.86 14.90 20.41
N THR A 173 40.85 14.22 21.56
CA THR A 173 41.40 14.75 22.83
C THR A 173 42.81 14.25 23.19
N VAL A 174 43.48 13.49 22.32
CA VAL A 174 44.81 12.88 22.62
C VAL A 174 45.95 13.28 21.66
N SER A 175 45.73 14.15 20.66
CA SER A 175 46.80 14.58 19.75
C SER A 175 47.05 16.09 19.75
N SER A 176 48.33 16.45 19.96
CA SER A 176 48.97 17.73 19.67
C SER A 176 48.59 18.30 18.29
N PRO A 177 48.72 19.63 18.09
CA PRO A 177 48.12 20.33 16.95
C PRO A 177 48.90 20.09 15.66
N GLU A 178 48.61 18.97 14.98
CA GLU A 178 48.97 18.79 13.58
C GLU A 178 47.71 18.50 12.76
N GLN A 179 47.34 19.53 12.00
CA GLN A 179 46.39 19.60 10.90
C GLN A 179 45.70 18.30 10.49
N THR A 180 44.47 18.09 10.97
CA THR A 180 43.44 17.40 10.19
C THR A 180 42.59 18.48 9.52
N SER A 181 43.09 19.02 8.41
CA SER A 181 42.23 19.73 7.45
C SER A 181 41.32 18.69 6.82
N GLN A 182 40.17 18.43 7.43
CA GLN A 182 39.07 17.79 6.71
C GLN A 182 38.67 18.76 5.59
N ASP A 183 38.95 18.36 4.36
CA ASP A 183 38.46 19.05 3.17
C ASP A 183 36.92 19.17 3.29
N PRO A 184 36.35 20.39 3.31
CA PRO A 184 34.91 20.59 3.46
C PRO A 184 34.09 19.97 2.32
N THR A 185 34.74 19.51 1.24
CA THR A 185 34.13 18.80 0.12
C THR A 185 34.15 17.28 0.22
N SER A 186 34.87 16.70 1.20
CA SER A 186 34.86 15.25 1.42
C SER A 186 33.51 14.79 1.98
N PRO A 187 32.88 13.76 1.40
CA PRO A 187 31.60 13.27 1.90
C PRO A 187 31.78 12.75 3.33
N PRO A 188 30.83 13.07 4.25
CA PRO A 188 30.90 12.59 5.62
C PRO A 188 30.94 11.06 5.64
N SER A 189 31.88 10.50 6.40
CA SER A 189 31.87 9.08 6.74
C SER A 189 30.79 8.85 7.78
N TYR A 190 29.90 7.88 7.54
CA TYR A 190 28.84 7.49 8.47
C TYR A 190 29.07 6.05 8.94
N ASP A 191 28.73 5.73 10.18
CA ASP A 191 28.65 4.33 10.62
C ASP A 191 27.65 3.57 9.72
N ILE A 192 28.11 2.47 9.12
CA ILE A 192 27.33 1.57 8.27
C ILE A 192 26.06 1.06 8.98
N LYS A 193 26.10 0.96 10.31
CA LYS A 193 24.98 0.54 11.16
C LYS A 193 24.02 1.70 11.46
N GLY A 194 24.46 2.94 11.26
CA GLY A 194 23.73 4.18 11.51
C GLY A 194 22.44 4.35 10.70
N MET A 195 21.63 5.31 11.12
CA MET A 195 20.45 5.78 10.41
C MET A 195 20.83 6.76 9.30
N LYS A 196 21.84 7.62 9.51
CA LYS A 196 22.34 8.51 8.45
C LYS A 196 22.85 7.74 7.24
N TYR A 197 23.64 6.68 7.47
CA TYR A 197 24.07 5.77 6.42
C TYR A 197 22.89 5.11 5.70
N TRP A 198 21.85 4.71 6.43
CA TRP A 198 20.64 4.14 5.84
C TRP A 198 19.96 5.12 4.88
N TRP A 199 19.80 6.39 5.26
CA TRP A 199 19.17 7.39 4.40
C TRP A 199 19.94 7.61 3.10
N VAL A 200 21.26 7.83 3.19
CA VAL A 200 22.07 8.14 2.00
C VAL A 200 22.24 6.93 1.08
N THR A 201 22.06 5.71 1.58
CA THR A 201 22.17 4.50 0.74
C THR A 201 20.84 3.97 0.23
N ARG A 202 19.73 4.18 0.96
CA ARG A 202 18.43 3.54 0.66
C ARG A 202 17.32 4.53 0.31
N ASN A 203 17.42 5.80 0.70
CA ASN A 203 16.29 6.72 0.58
C ASN A 203 16.55 7.90 -0.37
N MET A 204 17.72 7.97 -0.99
CA MET A 204 18.06 9.05 -1.93
C MET A 204 17.21 9.06 -3.19
N ARG A 205 16.69 7.90 -3.60
CA ARG A 205 15.92 7.74 -4.83
C ARG A 205 14.69 6.88 -4.61
N SER A 206 13.70 7.14 -5.45
CA SER A 206 12.52 6.32 -5.65
C SER A 206 12.87 5.05 -6.45
N LEU A 207 11.96 4.07 -6.48
CA LEU A 207 12.09 2.86 -7.29
C LEU A 207 12.24 3.18 -8.79
N ASP A 208 11.59 4.26 -9.25
CA ASP A 208 11.66 4.76 -10.62
C ASP A 208 12.88 5.68 -10.85
N GLY A 209 13.80 5.76 -9.87
CA GLY A 209 15.04 6.53 -9.96
C GLY A 209 14.90 8.03 -9.70
N LEU A 210 13.70 8.52 -9.37
CA LEU A 210 13.46 9.94 -9.08
C LEU A 210 14.17 10.37 -7.77
N PRO A 211 14.75 11.58 -7.71
CA PRO A 211 15.44 12.05 -6.52
C PRO A 211 14.46 12.33 -5.38
N ALA A 212 14.71 11.76 -4.19
CA ALA A 212 13.78 11.86 -3.05
C ALA A 212 14.29 12.74 -1.90
N PHE A 213 15.56 12.65 -1.49
CA PHE A 213 16.13 13.49 -0.43
C PHE A 213 17.39 14.23 -0.88
N SER A 214 17.78 15.28 -0.15
CA SER A 214 19.08 15.95 -0.35
C SER A 214 20.24 15.07 0.10
N ALA A 215 21.43 15.29 -0.49
CA ALA A 215 22.64 14.54 -0.10
C ALA A 215 23.05 14.81 1.36
N ASP A 216 22.60 15.93 1.92
CA ASP A 216 22.89 16.36 3.28
C ASP A 216 21.78 15.97 4.28
N ILE A 217 20.87 15.05 3.92
CA ILE A 217 19.78 14.62 4.81
C ILE A 217 20.30 14.23 6.20
N GLY A 218 19.79 14.91 7.22
CA GLY A 218 20.17 14.66 8.61
C GLY A 218 21.64 14.91 8.93
N ARG A 219 22.43 15.52 8.04
CA ARG A 219 23.87 15.77 8.25
C ARG A 219 24.10 16.60 9.50
N THR A 220 23.40 17.73 9.61
CA THR A 220 23.44 18.65 10.76
C THR A 220 22.58 18.19 11.93
N PHE A 221 21.70 17.20 11.72
CA PHE A 221 20.80 16.72 12.75
C PHE A 221 21.55 15.94 13.83
N LYS A 222 21.30 16.31 15.09
CA LYS A 222 21.88 15.64 16.26
C LYS A 222 20.82 14.75 16.89
N PHE A 223 21.06 13.45 16.86
CA PHE A 223 20.26 12.52 17.63
C PHE A 223 20.50 12.77 19.12
N ALA A 224 19.42 12.99 19.87
CA ALA A 224 19.47 12.97 21.32
C ALA A 224 19.21 11.55 21.79
N ILE A 225 19.84 11.14 22.90
CA ILE A 225 19.42 9.95 23.65
C ILE A 225 18.02 10.24 24.18
N SER A 226 17.02 9.91 23.38
CA SER A 226 15.65 9.84 23.86
C SER A 226 15.52 8.45 24.45
N PHE A 227 15.63 8.33 25.77
CA PHE A 227 15.26 7.09 26.45
C PHE A 227 13.79 6.80 26.12
N PRO A 228 13.44 5.74 25.36
CA PRO A 228 12.06 5.30 25.34
C PRO A 228 11.96 4.34 26.54
N PHE A 229 11.12 4.55 27.55
CA PHE A 229 9.76 4.06 27.52
C PHE A 229 9.09 4.42 28.86
N GLY A 230 8.40 5.56 28.88
CA GLY A 230 7.43 5.93 29.93
C GLY A 230 6.00 6.01 29.43
N ARG A 231 5.75 5.86 28.11
CA ARG A 231 4.43 5.47 27.63
C ARG A 231 4.41 3.96 27.60
N SER A 232 3.95 3.39 28.70
CA SER A 232 3.35 2.07 28.69
C SER A 232 2.40 2.02 27.49
N TYR A 233 2.84 1.30 26.46
CA TYR A 233 1.93 0.84 25.43
C TYR A 233 0.98 -0.11 26.15
N GLN A 234 -0.11 0.43 26.71
CA GLN A 234 -1.14 -0.41 27.29
C GLN A 234 -1.65 -1.26 26.14
N LYS A 235 -1.30 -2.55 26.20
CA LYS A 235 -2.01 -3.58 25.49
C LYS A 235 -3.48 -3.32 25.82
N ALA A 236 -4.26 -2.87 24.84
CA ALA A 236 -5.69 -2.73 25.00
C ALA A 236 -6.22 -4.14 25.22
N THR A 237 -6.30 -4.56 26.47
CA THR A 237 -7.07 -5.73 26.88
C THR A 237 -8.51 -5.29 26.71
N SER A 238 -9.08 -5.49 25.52
CA SER A 238 -10.52 -5.43 25.36
C SER A 238 -11.11 -6.63 26.09
N GLN A 239 -11.32 -6.50 27.40
CA GLN A 239 -12.45 -7.16 28.03
C GLN A 239 -13.70 -6.46 27.50
N ALA A 240 -14.10 -6.85 26.29
CA ALA A 240 -15.48 -6.66 25.89
C ALA A 240 -16.29 -7.55 26.82
N ALA A 241 -16.92 -6.95 27.82
CA ALA A 241 -18.06 -7.56 28.49
C ALA A 241 -19.09 -7.84 27.39
N VAL A 242 -19.16 -9.11 26.98
CA VAL A 242 -20.19 -9.62 26.10
C VAL A 242 -21.50 -9.47 26.88
N THR A 243 -22.17 -8.34 26.71
CA THR A 243 -23.58 -8.25 27.06
C THR A 243 -24.30 -8.97 25.94
N SER A 244 -24.56 -10.25 26.17
CA SER A 244 -25.33 -11.11 25.27
C SER A 244 -26.72 -10.50 25.08
N VAL A 245 -26.92 -9.81 23.96
CA VAL A 245 -28.27 -9.51 23.46
C VAL A 245 -28.76 -10.80 22.80
N THR A 246 -29.66 -11.49 23.49
CA THR A 246 -30.29 -12.73 23.03
C THR A 246 -31.15 -12.43 21.80
N TYR A 247 -30.65 -12.74 20.61
CA TYR A 247 -31.50 -12.94 19.44
C TYR A 247 -31.94 -14.41 19.41
N SER A 248 -33.23 -14.64 19.67
CA SER A 248 -33.87 -15.92 19.44
C SER A 248 -34.07 -16.13 17.94
N SER A 249 -33.43 -17.16 17.38
CA SER A 249 -33.76 -17.69 16.06
C SER A 249 -33.84 -19.23 16.14
N PRO A 250 -34.77 -19.87 15.40
CA PRO A 250 -35.21 -21.22 15.70
C PRO A 250 -34.20 -22.30 15.27
N ALA A 251 -34.11 -23.34 16.09
CA ALA A 251 -33.20 -24.46 15.93
C ALA A 251 -33.57 -25.40 14.76
N LEU A 252 -32.55 -25.88 14.05
CA LEU A 252 -32.57 -27.13 13.28
C LEU A 252 -31.26 -27.91 13.54
N PRO A 253 -31.30 -29.26 13.50
CA PRO A 253 -30.56 -30.10 14.44
C PRO A 253 -29.12 -30.40 14.04
N ALA A 254 -28.29 -30.55 15.07
CA ALA A 254 -26.89 -30.96 15.00
C ALA A 254 -26.75 -32.42 14.53
N ASN A 255 -25.90 -32.64 13.52
CA ASN A 255 -25.25 -33.92 13.31
C ASN A 255 -23.76 -33.79 13.61
N THR A 256 -23.39 -34.49 14.67
CA THR A 256 -22.05 -34.68 15.23
C THR A 256 -21.16 -35.44 14.26
N ILE A 257 -20.02 -34.87 13.88
CA ILE A 257 -18.81 -35.65 13.58
C ILE A 257 -17.63 -35.00 14.29
N ARG A 258 -17.12 -35.72 15.28
CA ARG A 258 -15.96 -35.41 16.10
C ARG A 258 -14.76 -36.09 15.44
N SER A 259 -13.76 -35.33 15.01
CA SER A 259 -12.41 -35.84 14.78
C SER A 259 -11.38 -34.75 15.05
N SER A 260 -10.65 -34.91 16.15
CA SER A 260 -9.31 -34.35 16.33
C SER A 260 -8.32 -35.13 15.46
N PRO A 261 -7.27 -34.48 14.91
CA PRO A 261 -5.95 -34.99 15.24
C PRO A 261 -4.82 -33.93 15.36
N THR A 262 -4.01 -34.17 16.39
CA THR A 262 -2.54 -34.13 16.49
C THR A 262 -1.69 -32.97 15.98
N LYS A 263 -0.83 -32.53 16.90
CA LYS A 263 0.42 -31.80 16.70
C LYS A 263 1.36 -32.59 15.78
N ASP A 264 1.75 -31.99 14.67
CA ASP A 264 3.04 -32.20 14.02
C ASP A 264 3.44 -30.87 13.38
N ALA A 265 4.35 -30.15 14.05
CA ALA A 265 4.96 -28.94 13.52
C ALA A 265 6.09 -29.36 12.57
N ILE A 266 5.82 -29.32 11.27
CA ILE A 266 6.83 -29.43 10.23
C ILE A 266 7.56 -28.07 10.17
N ALA A 267 8.87 -28.11 10.41
CA ALA A 267 9.77 -26.99 10.19
C ALA A 267 9.74 -26.60 8.71
N ILE A 268 9.40 -25.34 8.41
CA ILE A 268 9.51 -24.80 7.05
C ILE A 268 10.88 -24.14 6.96
N ASP A 269 11.71 -24.77 6.15
CA ASP A 269 13.06 -24.36 5.77
C ASP A 269 13.03 -23.00 5.06
N SER A 270 14.01 -22.18 5.39
CA SER A 270 14.18 -20.82 4.92
C SER A 270 14.96 -20.82 3.61
N ASP A 271 14.31 -21.15 2.50
CA ASP A 271 14.83 -20.92 1.15
C ASP A 271 13.67 -20.78 0.14
N PHE A 272 13.16 -19.55 0.01
CA PHE A 272 12.25 -19.19 -1.08
C PHE A 272 12.78 -17.94 -1.79
N ILE A 273 13.64 -18.19 -2.78
CA ILE A 273 14.10 -17.22 -3.79
C ILE A 273 13.03 -17.13 -4.91
N PRO A 274 12.75 -15.94 -5.47
CA PRO A 274 11.42 -15.60 -5.96
C PRO A 274 11.11 -16.09 -7.37
N THR A 275 9.88 -16.57 -7.54
CA THR A 275 9.25 -17.01 -8.81
C THR A 275 9.08 -15.91 -9.88
N GLN A 276 9.70 -14.74 -9.72
CA GLN A 276 9.62 -13.65 -10.72
C GLN A 276 10.66 -13.71 -11.83
N GLN A 277 11.75 -14.49 -11.69
CA GLN A 277 12.80 -14.57 -12.72
C GLN A 277 12.52 -15.57 -13.86
N LEU A 278 11.50 -16.42 -13.74
CA LEU A 278 11.15 -17.40 -14.78
C LEU A 278 10.32 -16.84 -15.95
N TYR A 279 9.85 -15.58 -15.85
CA TYR A 279 9.00 -14.97 -16.88
C TYR A 279 9.75 -14.15 -17.96
N GLN A 280 11.09 -14.14 -17.93
CA GLN A 280 11.91 -13.40 -18.91
C GLN A 280 12.65 -14.29 -19.92
N SER A 281 12.20 -15.52 -20.15
CA SER A 281 12.73 -16.29 -21.30
C SER A 281 11.85 -16.07 -22.54
N LEU A 282 12.49 -15.77 -23.68
CA LEU A 282 11.86 -15.57 -24.99
C LEU A 282 10.90 -16.72 -25.43
N HIS A 283 10.96 -17.87 -24.74
CA HIS A 283 10.17 -19.07 -25.03
C HIS A 283 8.86 -19.19 -24.24
N ALA A 284 8.66 -18.41 -23.16
CA ALA A 284 7.44 -18.48 -22.36
C ALA A 284 6.18 -18.01 -23.15
N TRP A 285 6.37 -17.10 -24.12
CA TRP A 285 5.29 -16.63 -25.00
C TRP A 285 4.87 -17.68 -26.04
N LEU A 286 5.80 -18.52 -26.52
CA LEU A 286 5.48 -19.61 -27.45
C LEU A 286 4.58 -20.66 -26.79
N ILE A 287 4.86 -20.99 -25.53
CA ILE A 287 4.09 -21.98 -24.76
C ILE A 287 2.65 -21.49 -24.50
N THR A 288 2.47 -20.18 -24.27
CA THR A 288 1.14 -19.61 -24.01
C THR A 288 0.26 -19.50 -25.26
N ILE A 289 0.85 -19.40 -26.46
CA ILE A 289 0.10 -19.22 -27.72
C ILE A 289 -0.16 -20.53 -28.47
N LEU A 290 0.69 -21.55 -28.28
CA LEU A 290 0.52 -22.89 -28.83
C LEU A 290 -0.90 -23.48 -28.71
N PRO A 291 -1.60 -23.42 -27.56
CA PRO A 291 -2.97 -23.95 -27.47
C PRO A 291 -3.98 -23.17 -28.33
N PHE A 292 -3.82 -21.86 -28.51
CA PHE A 292 -4.70 -21.05 -29.35
C PHE A 292 -4.49 -21.33 -30.83
N ILE A 293 -3.24 -21.49 -31.27
CA ILE A 293 -2.91 -21.88 -32.65
C ILE A 293 -3.46 -23.29 -32.95
N PHE A 294 -3.31 -24.22 -32.00
CA PHE A 294 -3.83 -25.58 -32.16
C PHE A 294 -5.36 -25.59 -32.31
N ILE A 295 -6.10 -24.87 -31.45
CA ILE A 295 -7.56 -24.76 -31.54
C ILE A 295 -7.98 -24.12 -32.87
N PHE A 296 -7.27 -23.08 -33.33
CA PHE A 296 -7.56 -22.42 -34.60
C PHE A 296 -7.36 -23.35 -35.81
N ILE A 297 -6.24 -24.08 -35.86
CA ILE A 297 -5.97 -25.05 -36.94
C ILE A 297 -6.99 -26.20 -36.89
N LEU A 298 -7.31 -26.72 -35.70
CA LEU A 298 -8.31 -27.76 -35.53
C LEU A 298 -9.70 -27.30 -36.00
N GLY A 299 -10.07 -26.04 -35.70
CA GLY A 299 -11.30 -25.42 -36.18
C GLY A 299 -11.36 -25.32 -37.71
N ILE A 300 -10.26 -24.92 -38.37
CA ILE A 300 -10.18 -24.89 -39.84
C ILE A 300 -10.30 -26.29 -40.44
N LEU A 301 -9.64 -27.29 -39.86
CA LEU A 301 -9.69 -28.67 -40.36
C LEU A 301 -11.09 -29.29 -40.19
N LEU A 302 -11.72 -29.08 -39.03
CA LEU A 302 -13.08 -29.53 -38.78
C LEU A 302 -14.10 -28.81 -39.68
N GLY A 303 -13.95 -27.50 -39.88
CA GLY A 303 -14.79 -26.73 -40.80
C GLY A 303 -14.69 -27.23 -42.24
N ARG A 304 -13.47 -27.45 -42.75
CA ARG A 304 -13.26 -28.02 -44.09
C ARG A 304 -13.80 -29.44 -44.21
N GLY A 305 -13.64 -30.27 -43.19
CA GLY A 305 -14.21 -31.61 -43.14
C GLY A 305 -15.74 -31.59 -43.15
N TYR A 306 -16.36 -30.63 -42.44
CA TYR A 306 -17.79 -30.43 -42.40
C TYR A 306 -18.34 -29.94 -43.76
N ASP A 307 -17.68 -28.97 -44.40
CA ASP A 307 -18.05 -28.52 -45.74
C ASP A 307 -17.92 -29.65 -46.77
N GLN A 308 -16.88 -30.48 -46.66
CA GLN A 308 -16.68 -31.62 -47.52
C GLN A 308 -17.73 -32.71 -47.29
N TYR A 309 -18.15 -32.93 -46.03
CA TYR A 309 -19.27 -33.80 -45.67
C TYR A 309 -20.61 -33.29 -46.22
N LEU A 310 -20.89 -31.99 -46.12
CA LEU A 310 -22.09 -31.38 -46.69
C LEU A 310 -22.10 -31.44 -48.22
N SER A 311 -20.93 -31.32 -48.87
CA SER A 311 -20.82 -31.41 -50.33
C SER A 311 -20.96 -32.83 -50.89
N THR A 312 -20.66 -33.86 -50.08
CA THR A 312 -20.73 -35.28 -50.47
C THR A 312 -22.02 -35.97 -50.02
N SER A 313 -22.75 -35.39 -49.07
CA SER A 313 -24.11 -35.83 -48.72
C SER A 313 -25.12 -35.24 -49.71
N SER A 314 -25.45 -36.04 -50.73
CA SER A 314 -26.45 -35.73 -51.77
C SER A 314 -27.82 -35.28 -51.20
N PRO A 315 -28.57 -34.41 -51.91
CA PRO A 315 -29.76 -33.74 -51.41
C PRO A 315 -30.99 -34.64 -51.53
N LEU A 316 -31.19 -35.56 -50.59
CA LEU A 316 -32.40 -36.41 -50.58
C LEU A 316 -33.14 -36.49 -49.25
N SER A 317 -32.78 -35.67 -48.26
CA SER A 317 -33.47 -35.67 -46.95
C SER A 317 -34.06 -34.31 -46.52
N PHE A 318 -33.91 -33.24 -47.30
CA PHE A 318 -34.46 -31.91 -46.93
C PHE A 318 -35.78 -31.55 -47.63
N ALA A 319 -36.31 -32.41 -48.50
CA ALA A 319 -37.58 -32.17 -49.19
C ALA A 319 -38.83 -32.58 -48.38
N THR A 320 -38.69 -33.38 -47.32
CA THR A 320 -39.85 -33.89 -46.56
C THR A 320 -40.28 -32.99 -45.39
N HIS A 321 -39.38 -32.19 -44.81
CA HIS A 321 -39.77 -31.32 -43.67
C HIS A 321 -40.31 -29.94 -44.05
N ARG A 322 -40.20 -29.52 -45.32
CA ARG A 322 -40.73 -28.23 -45.80
C ARG A 322 -42.17 -28.32 -46.33
N ALA A 323 -42.64 -29.51 -46.70
CA ALA A 323 -44.00 -29.73 -47.17
C ALA A 323 -45.03 -29.74 -46.03
N GLU A 324 -44.68 -30.22 -44.83
CA GLU A 324 -45.64 -30.29 -43.71
C GLU A 324 -45.90 -28.94 -43.02
N ARG A 325 -44.97 -27.99 -43.08
CA ARG A 325 -45.19 -26.63 -42.54
C ARG A 325 -46.05 -25.73 -43.45
N SER A 326 -46.13 -26.03 -44.74
CA SER A 326 -46.97 -25.27 -45.68
C SER A 326 -48.46 -25.64 -45.59
N VAL A 327 -48.79 -26.87 -45.18
CA VAL A 327 -50.19 -27.31 -45.02
C VAL A 327 -50.77 -26.83 -43.68
N ALA A 328 -49.97 -26.79 -42.61
CA ALA A 328 -50.39 -26.26 -41.31
C ALA A 328 -50.66 -24.74 -41.33
N SER A 329 -49.92 -23.97 -42.14
CA SER A 329 -50.15 -22.52 -42.28
C SER A 329 -51.40 -22.18 -43.11
N ALA A 330 -51.83 -23.06 -44.01
CA ALA A 330 -53.01 -22.82 -44.84
C ALA A 330 -54.33 -23.11 -44.10
N LEU A 331 -54.35 -24.07 -43.17
CA LEU A 331 -55.53 -24.41 -42.38
C LEU A 331 -55.83 -23.41 -41.26
N VAL A 332 -54.82 -22.73 -40.70
CA VAL A 332 -55.02 -21.70 -39.66
C VAL A 332 -55.55 -20.37 -40.24
N SER A 333 -55.24 -20.05 -41.50
CA SER A 333 -55.72 -18.79 -42.13
C SER A 333 -57.18 -18.83 -42.60
N LYS A 334 -57.79 -20.01 -42.74
CA LYS A 334 -59.19 -20.18 -43.19
C LYS A 334 -60.21 -20.23 -42.04
N SER A 335 -59.76 -20.28 -40.79
CA SER A 335 -60.61 -20.24 -39.58
C SER A 335 -60.74 -18.84 -38.96
N MET A 336 -60.10 -17.82 -39.52
CA MET A 336 -60.17 -16.42 -39.03
C MET A 336 -60.80 -15.44 -40.04
N ARG A 337 -61.53 -15.93 -41.04
CA ARG A 337 -62.34 -15.11 -41.97
C ARG A 337 -63.73 -15.71 -42.28
N SER A 338 -64.41 -16.26 -41.27
CA SER A 338 -65.87 -16.47 -41.28
C SER A 338 -66.45 -16.10 -39.93
#